data_AF-A0A151JUD6-F1
#
_entry.id   AF-A0A151JUD6-F1
#
_cell.length_a   1.000
_cell.length_b   1.000
_cell.length_c   1.000
_cell.angle_alpha   90.00
_cell.angle_beta   90.00
_cell.angle_gamma   90.00
#
_symmetry.space_group_name_H-M   'P 1'
#
loop_
_entity.id
_entity.type
_entity.pdbx_description
1 polymer ?
#
loop_
_entity_poly.entity_id
_entity_poly.type
_entity_poly.pdbx_seq_one_letter_code
_entity_poly.pdbx_strand_id
1 'polypeptide(L)'
;FSGRFLNFYSNHPIAQKRGTIFSLIDRAFLLSDFRFHTHNLTFIINILLDNDYSLTFIFDIINQRIKNLIKNRHTTHSRLTDKVETSESVSWLTVPFIPLHTEKFKRFNKNDIRVSFMLNIRKQKNGLNLQTDTNGLHKAYIPIINKV
;
A
#
# COMPACT_ATOMS: atom_id res chain seq x y z
N PHE A 1 9.72 14.81 13.55
CA PHE A 1 9.12 14.12 12.39
C PHE A 1 10.22 13.84 11.36
N SER A 2 10.35 12.60 10.87
CA SER A 2 11.52 12.17 10.07
C SER A 2 11.38 12.43 8.57
N GLY A 3 10.15 12.65 8.05
CA GLY A 3 9.87 12.82 6.62
C GLY A 3 10.10 11.58 5.74
N ARG A 4 10.63 10.49 6.33
CA ARG A 4 10.94 9.25 5.62
C ARG A 4 9.68 8.40 5.43
N PHE A 5 9.19 8.35 4.19
CA PHE A 5 8.13 7.45 3.77
C PHE A 5 8.68 6.45 2.75
N LEU A 6 7.79 5.60 2.23
CA LEU A 6 8.13 4.64 1.20
C LEU A 6 8.50 5.39 -0.09
N ASN A 7 9.80 5.49 -0.40
CA ASN A 7 10.30 6.09 -1.65
C ASN A 7 9.65 5.45 -2.90
N PHE A 8 9.30 6.22 -3.94
CA PHE A 8 8.60 5.73 -5.12
C PHE A 8 9.37 4.63 -5.88
N TYR A 9 10.69 4.76 -6.03
CA TYR A 9 11.53 3.83 -6.77
C TYR A 9 11.97 2.59 -5.98
N SER A 10 11.62 2.50 -4.69
CA SER A 10 11.94 1.28 -3.93
C SER A 10 11.15 0.06 -4.45
N ASN A 11 11.72 -1.14 -4.30
CA ASN A 11 11.18 -2.42 -4.79
C ASN A 11 9.90 -2.87 -4.06
N HIS A 12 8.81 -2.13 -4.25
CA HIS A 12 7.52 -2.37 -3.63
C HIS A 12 6.43 -2.28 -4.69
N PRO A 13 5.36 -3.09 -4.58
CA PRO A 13 4.23 -3.02 -5.51
C PRO A 13 3.61 -1.61 -5.55
N ILE A 14 3.12 -1.21 -6.73
CA ILE A 14 2.43 0.08 -6.90
C ILE A 14 1.25 0.25 -5.93
N ALA A 15 0.58 -0.85 -5.57
CA ALA A 15 -0.51 -0.85 -4.60
C ALA A 15 -0.08 -0.31 -3.22
N GLN A 16 1.14 -0.59 -2.79
CA GLN A 16 1.67 -0.10 -1.51
C GLN A 16 2.09 1.38 -1.59
N LYS A 17 2.61 1.83 -2.73
CA LYS A 17 2.86 3.26 -3.00
C LYS A 17 1.55 4.04 -2.88
N ARG A 18 0.48 3.55 -3.52
CA ARG A 18 -0.88 4.12 -3.40
C ARG A 18 -1.39 4.06 -1.96
N GLY A 19 -1.14 2.96 -1.26
CA GLY A 19 -1.50 2.78 0.16
C GLY A 19 -0.84 3.82 1.08
N THR A 20 0.41 4.20 0.79
CA THR A 20 1.10 5.27 1.52
C THR A 20 0.36 6.59 1.38
N ILE A 21 0.00 6.98 0.16
CA ILE A 21 -0.79 8.20 -0.12
C ILE A 21 -2.15 8.12 0.57
N PHE A 22 -2.87 6.99 0.46
CA PHE A 22 -4.18 6.82 1.11
C PHE A 22 -4.09 6.99 2.62
N SER A 23 -3.09 6.38 3.27
CA SER A 23 -2.93 6.47 4.73
C SER A 23 -2.69 7.91 5.20
N LEU A 24 -1.97 8.71 4.42
CA LEU A 24 -1.70 10.12 4.73
C LEU A 24 -2.96 10.97 4.57
N ILE A 25 -3.67 10.80 3.45
CA ILE A 25 -4.92 11.51 3.18
C ILE A 25 -6.00 11.14 4.22
N ASP A 26 -6.13 9.86 4.56
CA ASP A 26 -7.10 9.41 5.56
C ASP A 26 -6.84 10.06 6.91
N ARG A 27 -5.60 10.11 7.38
CA ARG A 27 -5.26 10.78 8.64
C ARG A 27 -5.58 12.27 8.57
N ALA A 28 -5.24 12.94 7.46
CA ALA A 28 -5.51 14.37 7.30
C ALA A 28 -7.01 14.70 7.33
N PHE A 29 -7.86 13.89 6.69
CA PHE A 29 -9.29 14.18 6.53
C PHE A 29 -10.20 13.52 7.56
N LEU A 30 -9.77 12.41 8.18
CA LEU A 30 -10.58 11.70 9.18
C LEU A 30 -10.20 12.07 10.62
N LEU A 31 -8.95 12.50 10.86
CA LEU A 31 -8.45 12.76 12.23
C LEU A 31 -8.18 14.24 12.53
N SER A 32 -8.05 15.09 11.50
CA SER A 32 -7.78 16.53 11.71
C SER A 32 -9.05 17.38 11.56
N ASP A 33 -9.07 18.55 12.20
CA ASP A 33 -10.12 19.57 11.99
C ASP A 33 -10.00 20.17 10.57
N PHE A 34 -11.14 20.55 9.99
CA PHE A 34 -11.23 21.07 8.61
C PHE A 34 -10.32 22.28 8.36
N ARG A 35 -10.10 23.11 9.38
CA ARG A 35 -9.23 24.29 9.31
C ARG A 35 -7.77 23.92 9.01
N PHE A 36 -7.35 22.69 9.33
CA PHE A 36 -5.99 22.21 9.06
C PHE A 36 -5.88 21.40 7.76
N HIS A 37 -6.98 21.08 7.07
CA HIS A 37 -6.93 20.21 5.90
C HIS A 37 -6.06 20.76 4.77
N THR A 38 -6.15 22.06 4.47
CA THR A 38 -5.34 22.68 3.42
C THR A 38 -3.85 22.58 3.75
N HIS A 39 -3.47 22.96 4.98
CA HIS A 39 -2.08 22.89 5.42
C HIS A 39 -1.55 21.45 5.41
N ASN A 40 -2.33 20.51 5.95
CA ASN A 40 -1.97 19.09 5.99
C ASN A 40 -1.83 18.50 4.58
N LEU A 41 -2.67 18.92 3.63
CA LEU A 41 -2.58 18.45 2.25
C LEU A 41 -1.32 18.96 1.57
N THR A 42 -0.99 20.25 1.70
CA THR A 42 0.27 20.81 1.21
C THR A 42 1.48 20.08 1.82
N PHE A 43 1.44 19.84 3.13
CA PHE A 43 2.49 19.10 3.82
C PHE A 43 2.66 17.67 3.28
N ILE A 44 1.55 16.95 3.06
CA ILE A 44 1.56 15.60 2.48
C ILE A 44 2.14 15.60 1.07
N ILE A 45 1.76 16.56 0.23
CA ILE A 45 2.28 16.66 -1.14
C ILE A 45 3.80 16.86 -1.11
N ASN A 46 4.30 17.78 -0.26
CA ASN A 46 5.74 18.02 -0.14
C ASN A 46 6.49 16.77 0.31
N ILE A 47 5.98 16.05 1.32
CA ILE A 47 6.57 14.78 1.76
C ILE A 47 6.64 13.76 0.63
N LEU A 48 5.58 13.63 -0.18
CA LEU A 48 5.55 12.66 -1.28
C LEU A 48 6.55 13.05 -2.39
N LEU A 49 6.70 14.35 -2.68
CA LEU A 49 7.72 14.85 -3.60
C LEU A 49 9.13 14.55 -3.09
N ASP A 50 9.39 14.76 -1.80
CA ASP A 50 10.67 14.42 -1.15
C ASP A 50 10.97 12.90 -1.18
N ASN A 51 9.98 12.07 -1.51
CA ASN A 51 10.09 10.62 -1.64
C ASN A 51 9.94 10.15 -3.11
N ASP A 52 10.22 11.03 -4.08
CA ASP A 52 10.27 10.77 -5.54
C ASP A 52 8.93 10.38 -6.20
N TYR A 53 7.80 10.73 -5.59
CA TYR A 53 6.51 10.54 -6.25
C TYR A 53 6.29 11.65 -7.27
N SER A 54 5.88 11.32 -8.50
CA SER A 54 5.56 12.33 -9.50
C SER A 54 4.28 13.11 -9.12
N LEU A 55 4.25 14.41 -9.42
CA LEU A 55 3.07 15.25 -9.17
C LEU A 55 1.80 14.68 -9.79
N THR A 56 1.89 14.17 -11.02
CA THR A 56 0.75 13.57 -11.74
C THR A 56 0.20 12.37 -10.96
N PHE A 57 1.07 11.46 -10.54
CA PHE A 57 0.68 10.31 -9.74
C PHE A 57 0.09 10.72 -8.39
N ILE A 58 0.69 11.69 -7.70
CA ILE A 58 0.18 12.20 -6.42
C ILE A 58 -1.24 12.72 -6.59
N PHE A 59 -1.47 13.64 -7.53
CA PHE A 59 -2.78 14.26 -7.72
C PHE A 59 -3.85 13.26 -8.14
N ASP A 60 -3.53 12.32 -9.04
CA ASP A 60 -4.47 11.28 -9.45
C ASP A 60 -4.96 10.45 -8.27
N ILE A 61 -4.03 9.99 -7.42
CA ILE A 61 -4.36 9.14 -6.27
C ILE A 61 -5.09 9.92 -5.18
N ILE A 62 -4.68 11.16 -4.89
CA ILE A 62 -5.37 12.03 -3.92
C ILE A 62 -6.80 12.30 -4.37
N ASN A 63 -7.00 12.68 -5.63
CA ASN A 63 -8.33 12.97 -6.18
C ASN A 63 -9.24 11.74 -6.13
N GLN A 64 -8.73 10.56 -6.50
CA GLN A 64 -9.45 9.31 -6.37
C GLN A 64 -9.85 9.04 -4.90
N ARG A 65 -8.94 9.26 -3.95
CA ARG A 65 -9.21 8.99 -2.53
C ARG A 65 -10.25 9.94 -1.94
N ILE A 66 -10.13 11.24 -2.20
CA ILE A 66 -11.09 12.24 -1.72
C ILE A 66 -12.49 11.94 -2.25
N LYS A 67 -12.63 11.63 -3.55
CA LYS A 67 -13.92 11.22 -4.14
C LYS A 67 -14.52 10.01 -3.42
N ASN A 68 -13.69 9.01 -3.10
CA ASN A 68 -14.14 7.83 -2.35
C ASN A 68 -14.58 8.15 -0.93
N LEU A 69 -13.85 9.02 -0.22
CA LEU A 69 -14.22 9.46 1.13
C LEU A 69 -15.56 10.20 1.15
N ILE A 70 -15.80 11.09 0.19
CA ILE A 70 -17.07 11.81 0.05
C ILE A 70 -18.20 10.81 -0.24
N LYS A 71 -18.04 9.91 -1.22
CA LYS A 71 -19.04 8.90 -1.57
C LYS A 71 -19.41 8.00 -0.38
N ASN A 72 -18.42 7.56 0.40
CA ASN A 72 -18.64 6.66 1.54
C ASN A 72 -19.37 7.33 2.72
N ARG A 73 -19.23 8.65 2.89
CA ARG A 73 -20.03 9.41 3.87
C ARG A 73 -21.52 9.38 3.53
N HIS A 74 -21.88 9.36 2.25
CA HIS A 74 -23.29 9.31 1.82
C HIS A 74 -23.89 7.89 1.88
N THR A 75 -23.09 6.85 1.64
CA THR A 75 -23.58 5.45 1.66
C THR A 75 -23.78 4.88 3.06
N THR A 76 -23.00 5.33 4.04
CA THR A 76 -23.14 4.92 5.46
C THR A 76 -24.48 5.35 6.06
N HIS A 77 -25.09 6.42 5.53
CA HIS A 77 -26.42 6.87 5.95
C HIS A 77 -27.57 6.03 5.34
N SER A 78 -27.28 5.17 4.35
CA SER A 78 -28.28 4.43 3.55
C SER A 78 -28.29 2.92 3.81
N ARG A 79 -27.25 2.34 4.44
CA ARG A 79 -27.12 0.89 4.65
C ARG A 79 -27.39 0.51 6.11
N LEU A 80 -28.67 0.53 6.47
CA LEU A 80 -29.21 -0.15 7.68
C LEU A 80 -29.99 -1.42 7.29
N THR A 81 -29.58 -2.12 6.23
CA THR A 81 -30.19 -3.41 5.87
C THR A 81 -29.14 -4.50 5.81
N ASP A 82 -29.25 -5.39 6.79
CA ASP A 82 -28.47 -6.61 6.96
C ASP A 82 -28.45 -7.45 5.70
N LYS A 83 -27.24 -7.72 5.20
CA LYS A 83 -26.98 -8.92 4.41
C LYS A 83 -25.92 -9.72 5.13
N VAL A 84 -26.37 -10.79 5.78
CA VAL A 84 -25.52 -11.88 6.27
C VAL A 84 -24.97 -12.58 5.02
N GLU A 85 -23.80 -12.13 4.56
CA GLU A 85 -23.03 -12.85 3.54
C GLU A 85 -22.38 -14.07 4.19
N THR A 86 -22.75 -15.26 3.73
CA THR A 86 -22.04 -16.50 4.01
C THR A 86 -20.61 -16.39 3.51
N SER A 87 -19.66 -16.17 4.43
CA SER A 87 -18.25 -15.98 4.09
C SER A 87 -17.61 -17.32 3.70
N GLU A 88 -17.43 -17.55 2.40
CA GLU A 88 -16.54 -18.60 1.92
C GLU A 88 -15.12 -18.38 2.48
N SER A 89 -14.42 -19.46 2.83
CA SER A 89 -13.09 -19.39 3.42
C SER A 89 -12.06 -18.95 2.38
N VAL A 90 -11.69 -17.68 2.41
CA VAL A 90 -10.66 -17.12 1.53
C VAL A 90 -9.28 -17.63 1.97
N SER A 91 -8.56 -18.29 1.06
CA SER A 91 -7.17 -18.68 1.26
C SER A 91 -6.21 -17.57 0.82
N TRP A 92 -5.07 -17.43 1.50
CA TRP A 92 -4.03 -16.44 1.17
C TRP A 92 -2.72 -17.10 0.76
N LEU A 93 -2.12 -16.59 -0.30
CA LEU A 93 -0.80 -16.98 -0.77
C LEU A 93 0.13 -15.76 -0.69
N THR A 94 1.18 -15.86 0.11
CA THR A 94 2.22 -14.82 0.18
C THR A 94 3.34 -15.17 -0.78
N VAL A 95 3.69 -14.25 -1.68
CA VAL A 95 4.79 -14.40 -2.64
C VAL A 95 5.77 -13.23 -2.54
N PRO A 96 7.09 -13.44 -2.72
CA PRO A 96 8.04 -12.33 -2.85
C PRO A 96 7.63 -11.38 -3.97
N PHE A 97 7.71 -10.06 -3.73
CA PHE A 97 7.54 -9.11 -4.83
C PHE A 97 8.78 -9.11 -5.72
N ILE A 98 8.61 -9.54 -6.97
CA ILE A 98 9.61 -9.45 -8.03
C ILE A 98 9.01 -8.59 -9.14
N PRO A 99 9.57 -7.39 -9.41
CA PRO A 99 9.12 -6.53 -10.50
C PRO A 99 8.95 -7.31 -11.81
N LEU A 100 7.94 -6.97 -12.62
CA LEU A 100 7.55 -7.62 -13.88
C LEU A 100 7.00 -9.05 -13.77
N HIS A 101 7.48 -9.85 -12.82
CA HIS A 101 7.11 -11.25 -12.67
C HIS A 101 5.87 -11.44 -11.81
N THR A 102 5.93 -11.03 -10.55
CA THR A 102 4.85 -11.30 -9.60
C THR A 102 3.79 -10.19 -9.57
N GLU A 103 4.05 -9.05 -10.20
CA GLU A 103 3.09 -7.93 -10.27
C GLU A 103 1.77 -8.31 -10.94
N LYS A 104 1.81 -9.29 -11.85
CA LYS A 104 0.61 -9.82 -12.54
C LYS A 104 -0.21 -10.77 -11.66
N PHE A 105 0.32 -11.23 -10.53
CA PHE A 105 -0.35 -12.18 -9.64
C PHE A 105 -1.39 -11.44 -8.79
N LYS A 106 -2.57 -11.19 -9.37
CA LYS A 106 -3.66 -10.51 -8.67
C LYS A 106 -4.58 -11.49 -7.93
N ARG A 107 -4.93 -12.62 -8.56
CA ARG A 107 -5.75 -13.71 -8.00
C ARG A 107 -5.43 -15.03 -8.71
N PHE A 108 -5.42 -16.12 -7.95
CA PHE A 108 -5.36 -17.48 -8.50
C PHE A 108 -6.72 -18.17 -8.28
N ASN A 109 -7.17 -18.93 -9.29
CA ASN A 109 -8.39 -19.74 -9.31
C ASN A 109 -9.67 -19.06 -8.78
N LYS A 110 -10.48 -18.46 -9.68
CA LYS A 110 -11.87 -18.02 -9.46
C LYS A 110 -12.22 -17.33 -8.10
N ASN A 111 -11.25 -16.68 -7.45
CA ASN A 111 -11.35 -15.87 -6.22
C ASN A 111 -11.09 -16.57 -4.88
N ASP A 112 -10.77 -17.86 -4.87
CA ASP A 112 -10.55 -18.59 -3.62
C ASP A 112 -9.20 -18.26 -2.98
N ILE A 113 -8.21 -17.94 -3.82
CA ILE A 113 -6.84 -17.64 -3.37
C ILE A 113 -6.47 -16.20 -3.67
N ARG A 114 -6.32 -15.41 -2.61
CA ARG A 114 -5.81 -14.04 -2.67
C ARG A 114 -4.29 -14.04 -2.54
N VAL A 115 -3.64 -13.12 -3.26
CA VAL A 115 -2.18 -12.98 -3.25
C VAL A 115 -1.79 -11.78 -2.40
N SER A 116 -0.87 -11.98 -1.46
CA SER A 116 -0.15 -10.93 -0.74
C SER A 116 1.30 -10.92 -1.19
N PHE A 117 1.90 -9.73 -1.21
CA PHE A 117 3.30 -9.55 -1.59
C PHE A 117 4.17 -9.38 -0.36
N MET A 118 5.17 -10.25 -0.22
CA MET A 118 6.23 -10.10 0.76
C MET A 118 7.23 -9.06 0.30
N LEU A 119 7.53 -8.16 1.21
CA LEU A 119 8.56 -7.15 1.03
C LEU A 119 9.90 -7.72 1.40
N ASN A 120 10.84 -7.64 0.46
CA ASN A 120 12.19 -8.08 0.68
C ASN A 120 13.08 -6.86 0.95
N ILE A 121 13.29 -6.56 2.23
CA ILE A 121 14.18 -5.48 2.64
C ILE A 121 15.55 -6.08 2.94
N ARG A 122 16.59 -5.58 2.28
CA ARG A 122 17.95 -6.11 2.41
C ARG A 122 18.45 -6.04 3.86
N LYS A 123 19.20 -7.06 4.28
CA LYS A 123 19.91 -7.07 5.56
C LYS A 123 20.80 -5.84 5.67
N GLN A 124 20.72 -5.16 6.82
CA GLN A 124 21.52 -3.97 7.09
C GLN A 124 22.70 -4.35 7.99
N LYS A 125 23.93 -3.98 7.62
CA LYS A 125 25.15 -4.36 8.35
C LYS A 125 25.12 -3.93 9.83
N ASN A 126 24.50 -2.79 10.12
CA ASN A 126 24.31 -2.22 11.47
C ASN A 126 22.86 -1.77 11.73
N GLY A 127 21.89 -2.38 11.03
CA GLY A 127 20.49 -2.00 11.14
C GLY A 127 19.64 -3.04 11.85
N LEU A 128 18.40 -2.68 12.18
CA LEU A 128 17.46 -3.57 12.86
C LEU A 128 17.00 -4.74 11.99
N ASN A 129 17.13 -4.62 10.66
CA ASN A 129 16.64 -5.65 9.75
C ASN A 129 17.66 -6.77 9.52
N LEU A 130 17.33 -7.96 10.04
CA LEU A 130 18.08 -9.21 9.87
C LEU A 130 17.65 -10.03 8.64
N GLN A 131 16.65 -9.58 7.88
CA GLN A 131 16.08 -10.22 6.69
C GLN A 131 15.50 -11.62 6.94
N THR A 132 15.00 -11.86 8.16
CA THR A 132 14.45 -13.16 8.58
C THR A 132 13.16 -13.53 7.87
N ASP A 133 12.46 -12.55 7.28
CA ASP A 133 11.28 -12.73 6.42
C ASP A 133 11.58 -13.62 5.20
N THR A 134 12.84 -13.70 4.75
CA THR A 134 13.23 -14.53 3.60
C THR A 134 13.59 -15.98 3.97
N ASN A 135 13.70 -16.32 5.26
CA ASN A 135 14.18 -17.64 5.70
C ASN A 135 13.28 -18.80 5.27
N GLY A 136 11.98 -18.56 5.11
CA GLY A 136 11.01 -19.57 4.67
C GLY A 136 10.95 -19.78 3.16
N LEU A 137 11.73 -19.04 2.38
CA LEU A 137 11.71 -19.14 0.92
C LEU A 137 12.53 -20.32 0.41
N HIS A 138 12.04 -20.93 -0.65
CA HIS A 138 12.78 -21.95 -1.38
C HIS A 138 14.11 -21.37 -1.93
N LYS A 139 15.19 -22.16 -1.87
CA LYS A 139 16.55 -21.73 -2.26
C LYS A 139 16.63 -21.13 -3.67
N ALA A 140 15.74 -21.53 -4.57
CA ALA A 140 15.64 -20.97 -5.93
C ALA A 140 15.32 -19.47 -5.97
N TYR A 141 14.71 -18.90 -4.92
CA TYR A 141 14.42 -17.46 -4.85
C TYR A 141 15.63 -16.62 -4.45
N ILE A 142 16.63 -17.20 -3.78
CA ILE A 142 17.79 -16.45 -3.24
C ILE A 142 18.55 -15.67 -4.34
N PRO A 143 18.88 -16.27 -5.51
CA PRO A 143 19.58 -15.55 -6.57
C PRO A 143 18.75 -14.41 -7.18
N ILE A 144 17.42 -14.53 -7.18
CA ILE A 144 16.51 -13.53 -7.74
C ILE A 144 16.40 -12.34 -6.80
N ILE A 145 16.20 -12.62 -5.51
CA ILE A 145 16.11 -11.63 -4.43
C ILE A 145 17.39 -10.79 -4.33
N ASN A 146 18.56 -11.42 -4.45
CA ASN A 146 19.84 -10.70 -4.33
C ASN A 146 20.15 -9.82 -5.55
N LYS A 147 19.47 -10.03 -6.69
CA LYS A 147 19.63 -9.21 -7.90
C LYS A 147 18.76 -7.95 -7.92
N VAL A 148 17.70 -7.92 -7.11
CA VAL A 148 16.71 -6.85 -7.01
C VAL A 148 17.11 -5.86 -5.92
#